data_AF-A0A838EBR6-F1
#
_entry.id   AF-A0A838EBR6-F1
#
_cell.length_a   1.000
_cell.length_b   1.000
_cell.length_c   1.000
_cell.angle_alpha   90.00
_cell.angle_beta   90.00
_cell.angle_gamma   90.00
#
_symmetry.space_group_name_H-M   'P 1'
#
loop_
_entity.id
_entity.type
_entity.pdbx_description
1 polymer ?
#
loop_
_entity_poly.entity_id
_entity_poly.type
_entity_poly.pdbx_seq_one_letter_code
_entity_poly.pdbx_strand_id
1 'polypeptide(L)'
;MKQQEKLARTRQRGSVQRSFVQARRIHDHLLCLDSGFVTILEVEGISYDLKSSDEQLLLNEQFQHLLAGLPYPIQIMWRVLPLNVDAYLDQFTFLPDQEEAQGIWPLLSTTHIAFFDQLSDRRTLLKRTIYLIIRVDGMGKPQSRAQRLFTHKRRLRWAQQLEQARQDLDLRSSELMRQLGDMNLFVKRLRGEQELVPFYYSCLTPAKADRFPLAPAVIDAIGRPIRAPHLAHITPIAPAEEKTLVLAETSKALVLAETPAVSAPPRGFSQLADLVAPAAITVMPDCLLVEKHYSCTLLVHHLPRTVFAGWLKPLADLDEPMEVSFHFHPENSVSMIQQLRRQNRSYRSSEMMARGKGGDADPNTKIAGDDVSDLLPRLASGEERMLTITLLVQVRAPSRRLLAERTARIEAVLHTMLLVAHTALFEQEKAFRSCLPHGQGELPGMLLDSRSGSTLFPFLSNTLFHANGVMEGVTPQGDPVIIDPWGEAMANANRIILGPPGWGKSHGVKTTVIRQILKAACAQRDSHKKEKLSYQVILVDPEREYAQMSELFGGQVIRLSPGSAHCLNPFDLPPVRQEDQDIVEHIDRLAEHIHRLHTLLEIMLADRTPKGGETLKNGEHGLLD
;
A
#
# COMPACT_ATOMS: atom_id res chain seq x y z
N MET A 1 -2.33 41.44 -13.23
CA MET A 1 -2.74 41.11 -11.85
C MET A 1 -4.23 41.35 -11.57
N LYS A 2 -4.78 42.57 -11.70
CA LYS A 2 -6.20 42.85 -11.34
C LYS A 2 -7.29 42.14 -12.18
N GLN A 3 -6.95 41.60 -13.36
CA GLN A 3 -7.89 40.87 -14.21
C GLN A 3 -7.96 39.36 -13.89
N GLN A 4 -6.88 38.79 -13.34
CA GLN A 4 -6.84 37.41 -12.82
C GLN A 4 -7.60 37.30 -11.48
N GLU A 5 -7.58 38.34 -10.64
CA GLU A 5 -8.36 38.39 -9.39
C GLU A 5 -9.89 38.40 -9.61
N LYS A 6 -10.37 38.88 -10.77
CA LYS A 6 -11.80 38.87 -11.11
C LYS A 6 -12.32 37.50 -11.56
N LEU A 7 -11.47 36.65 -12.13
CA LEU A 7 -11.82 35.29 -12.55
C LEU A 7 -11.81 34.28 -11.39
N ALA A 8 -11.17 34.60 -10.27
CA ALA A 8 -11.09 33.74 -9.07
C ALA A 8 -12.27 33.90 -8.08
N ARG A 9 -13.34 34.64 -8.44
CA ARG A 9 -14.54 34.73 -7.59
C ARG A 9 -15.50 33.58 -7.91
N THR A 10 -15.24 32.40 -7.33
CA THR A 10 -16.22 31.30 -7.28
C THR A 10 -17.51 31.79 -6.64
N ARG A 11 -18.60 31.75 -7.40
CA ARG A 11 -19.91 32.35 -7.03
C ARG A 11 -20.72 31.51 -6.02
N GLN A 12 -20.20 30.36 -5.57
CA GLN A 12 -20.76 29.57 -4.48
C GLN A 12 -19.70 29.32 -3.41
N ARG A 13 -19.86 29.93 -2.23
CA ARG A 13 -19.12 29.56 -1.01
C ARG A 13 -19.68 28.21 -0.50
N GLY A 14 -19.20 27.10 -1.07
CA GLY A 14 -19.47 25.74 -0.58
C GLY A 14 -18.56 25.37 0.59
N SER A 15 -19.02 24.48 1.47
CA SER A 15 -18.17 23.88 2.52
C SER A 15 -17.37 22.72 1.92
N VAL A 16 -16.04 22.72 2.12
CA VAL A 16 -15.15 21.65 1.64
C VAL A 16 -15.59 20.28 2.17
N GLN A 17 -16.00 20.24 3.45
CA GLN A 17 -16.55 19.06 4.12
C GLN A 17 -17.77 18.47 3.38
N ARG A 18 -18.57 19.30 2.70
CA ARG A 18 -19.77 18.87 1.98
C ARG A 18 -19.51 18.56 0.51
N SER A 19 -18.62 19.30 -0.14
CA SER A 19 -18.38 19.19 -1.58
C SER A 19 -17.33 18.13 -1.96
N PHE A 20 -16.27 17.99 -1.15
CA PHE A 20 -15.11 17.14 -1.49
C PHE A 20 -14.94 15.94 -0.54
N VAL A 21 -15.42 16.05 0.70
CA VAL A 21 -15.35 14.95 1.67
C VAL A 21 -16.67 14.20 1.70
N GLN A 22 -16.69 13.00 1.11
CA GLN A 22 -17.87 12.12 1.16
C GLN A 22 -17.89 11.23 2.41
N ALA A 23 -16.74 10.95 3.02
CA ALA A 23 -16.66 10.14 4.23
C ALA A 23 -17.40 10.79 5.40
N ARG A 24 -18.28 10.01 6.04
CA ARG A 24 -19.09 10.46 7.18
C ARG A 24 -18.82 9.69 8.45
N ARG A 25 -18.70 8.37 8.34
CA ARG A 25 -18.50 7.45 9.48
C ARG A 25 -17.71 6.25 9.03
N ILE A 26 -17.11 5.56 10.00
CA ILE A 26 -16.52 4.24 9.82
C ILE A 26 -17.28 3.28 10.72
N HIS A 27 -17.52 2.08 10.21
CA HIS A 27 -18.16 1.02 10.99
C HIS A 27 -17.42 -0.29 10.74
N ASP A 28 -16.68 -0.75 11.74
CA ASP A 28 -15.78 -1.90 11.59
C ASP A 28 -14.82 -1.70 10.40
N HIS A 29 -15.01 -2.42 9.29
CA HIS A 29 -14.18 -2.33 8.09
C HIS A 29 -14.80 -1.49 6.95
N LEU A 30 -15.92 -0.81 7.21
CA LEU A 30 -16.69 -0.06 6.21
C LEU A 30 -16.47 1.44 6.30
N LEU A 31 -16.12 2.06 5.19
CA LEU A 31 -16.17 3.51 5.01
C LEU A 31 -17.56 3.93 4.54
N CYS A 32 -18.33 4.59 5.41
CA CYS A 32 -19.67 5.08 5.11
C CYS A 32 -19.58 6.45 4.43
N LEU A 33 -19.98 6.52 3.17
CA LEU A 33 -20.03 7.73 2.36
C LEU A 33 -21.46 8.32 2.37
N ASP A 34 -21.61 9.55 1.90
CA ASP A 34 -22.94 10.18 1.71
C ASP A 34 -23.84 9.41 0.71
N SER A 35 -23.22 8.72 -0.23
CA SER A 35 -23.86 8.10 -1.40
C SER A 35 -23.86 6.57 -1.34
N GLY A 36 -23.20 5.95 -0.37
CA GLY A 36 -23.03 4.49 -0.29
C GLY A 36 -21.99 4.05 0.71
N PHE A 37 -21.52 2.81 0.56
CA PHE A 37 -20.58 2.15 1.45
C PHE A 37 -19.42 1.58 0.65
N VAL A 38 -18.24 1.63 1.24
CA VAL A 38 -17.00 1.22 0.58
C VAL A 38 -16.17 0.34 1.52
N THR A 39 -15.62 -0.73 0.96
CA THR A 39 -14.55 -1.53 1.56
C THR A 39 -13.26 -1.29 0.78
N ILE A 40 -12.15 -1.15 1.50
CA ILE A 40 -10.82 -0.91 0.93
C ILE A 40 -9.91 -2.10 1.26
N LEU A 41 -9.28 -2.65 0.24
CA LEU A 41 -8.30 -3.72 0.32
C LEU A 41 -6.94 -3.15 -0.09
N GLU A 42 -5.93 -3.26 0.76
CA GLU A 42 -4.53 -3.03 0.41
C GLU A 42 -3.98 -4.32 -0.22
N VAL A 43 -3.40 -4.19 -1.40
CA VAL A 43 -2.85 -5.31 -2.18
C VAL A 43 -1.34 -5.11 -2.30
N GLU A 44 -0.58 -6.12 -1.93
CA GLU A 44 0.85 -6.14 -2.16
C GLU A 44 1.12 -6.40 -3.65
N GLY A 45 1.87 -5.50 -4.29
CA GLY A 45 2.22 -5.66 -5.70
C GLY A 45 3.35 -6.67 -5.88
N ILE A 46 3.44 -7.23 -7.08
CA ILE A 46 4.44 -8.23 -7.45
C ILE A 46 5.51 -7.64 -8.36
N SER A 47 6.72 -8.16 -8.22
CA SER A 47 7.82 -7.91 -9.15
C SER A 47 7.62 -8.73 -10.43
N TYR A 48 6.79 -8.18 -11.32
CA TYR A 48 6.30 -8.85 -12.52
C TYR A 48 7.43 -9.33 -13.45
N ASP A 49 8.55 -8.59 -13.56
CA ASP A 49 9.67 -8.97 -14.45
C ASP A 49 10.55 -10.09 -13.92
N LEU A 50 10.46 -10.39 -12.62
CA LEU A 50 11.17 -11.53 -12.04
C LEU A 50 10.44 -12.85 -12.31
N LYS A 51 9.22 -12.78 -12.84
CA LYS A 51 8.41 -13.92 -13.25
C LYS A 51 8.78 -14.38 -14.65
N SER A 52 8.67 -15.68 -14.91
CA SER A 52 8.83 -16.23 -16.25
C SER A 52 7.73 -15.72 -17.18
N SER A 53 7.96 -15.76 -18.50
CA SER A 53 6.95 -15.37 -19.49
C SER A 53 5.63 -16.15 -19.32
N ASP A 54 5.72 -17.43 -18.96
CA ASP A 54 4.55 -18.29 -18.74
C ASP A 54 3.77 -17.87 -17.49
N GLU A 55 4.48 -17.53 -16.40
CA GLU A 55 3.85 -17.00 -15.18
C GLU A 55 3.18 -15.64 -15.44
N GLN A 56 3.81 -14.76 -16.23
CA GLN A 56 3.23 -13.47 -16.61
C GLN A 56 1.95 -13.64 -17.43
N LEU A 57 1.93 -14.57 -18.39
CA LEU A 57 0.74 -14.89 -19.17
C LEU A 57 -0.37 -15.44 -18.28
N LEU A 58 -0.05 -16.38 -17.37
CA LEU A 58 -1.01 -16.95 -16.43
C LEU A 58 -1.65 -15.88 -15.54
N LEU A 59 -0.86 -14.94 -15.01
CA LEU A 59 -1.36 -13.82 -14.21
C LEU A 59 -2.34 -12.94 -15.00
N ASN A 60 -2.03 -12.67 -16.26
CA ASN A 60 -2.92 -11.88 -17.12
C ASN A 60 -4.20 -12.63 -17.48
N GLU A 61 -4.14 -13.94 -17.69
CA GLU A 61 -5.32 -14.80 -17.90
C GLU A 61 -6.20 -14.85 -16.65
N GLN A 62 -5.62 -15.04 -15.46
CA GLN A 62 -6.33 -15.01 -14.19
C GLN A 62 -7.01 -13.64 -13.96
N PHE A 63 -6.30 -12.55 -14.26
CA PHE A 63 -6.87 -11.21 -14.16
C PHE A 63 -7.96 -10.96 -15.22
N GLN A 64 -7.82 -11.49 -16.44
CA GLN A 64 -8.88 -11.47 -17.45
C GLN A 64 -10.13 -12.18 -16.95
N HIS A 65 -9.99 -13.36 -16.35
CA HIS A 65 -11.11 -14.10 -15.78
C HIS A 65 -11.80 -13.32 -14.64
N LEU A 66 -11.03 -12.66 -13.78
CA LEU A 66 -11.57 -11.74 -12.78
C LEU A 66 -12.39 -10.64 -13.44
N LEU A 67 -11.85 -9.93 -14.43
CA LEU A 67 -12.53 -8.84 -15.13
C LEU A 67 -13.80 -9.30 -15.86
N ALA A 68 -13.75 -10.46 -16.52
CA ALA A 68 -14.91 -11.05 -17.20
C ALA A 68 -16.02 -11.42 -16.20
N GLY A 69 -15.65 -11.87 -15.00
CA GLY A 69 -16.55 -12.26 -13.91
C GLY A 69 -17.11 -11.10 -13.08
N LEU A 70 -16.67 -9.84 -13.30
CA LEU A 70 -17.11 -8.69 -12.49
C LEU A 70 -18.61 -8.39 -12.68
N PRO A 71 -19.43 -8.48 -11.62
CA PRO A 71 -20.84 -8.10 -11.68
C PRO A 71 -21.08 -6.62 -11.33
N TYR A 72 -20.06 -5.93 -10.84
CA TYR A 72 -20.14 -4.56 -10.34
C TYR A 72 -18.82 -3.80 -10.62
N PRO A 73 -18.85 -2.46 -10.54
CA PRO A 73 -17.66 -1.66 -10.78
C PRO A 73 -16.66 -1.79 -9.64
N ILE A 74 -15.37 -1.77 -9.99
CA ILE A 74 -14.26 -1.71 -9.04
C ILE A 74 -13.34 -0.54 -9.37
N GLN A 75 -12.67 -0.02 -8.36
CA GLN A 75 -11.62 0.98 -8.52
C GLN A 75 -10.31 0.42 -7.97
N ILE A 76 -9.23 0.53 -8.74
CA ILE A 76 -7.88 0.18 -8.30
C ILE A 76 -7.06 1.47 -8.27
N MET A 77 -6.35 1.73 -7.18
CA MET A 77 -5.57 2.93 -6.96
C MET A 77 -4.10 2.58 -6.72
N TRP A 78 -3.21 3.10 -7.54
CA TRP A 78 -1.79 3.21 -7.23
C TRP A 78 -1.55 4.49 -6.46
N ARG A 79 -0.79 4.38 -5.38
CA ARG A 79 -0.31 5.52 -4.62
C ARG A 79 1.20 5.44 -4.54
N VAL A 80 1.84 6.30 -5.32
CA VAL A 80 3.30 6.49 -5.37
C VAL A 80 3.60 7.79 -4.65
N LEU A 81 3.98 7.67 -3.38
CA LEU A 81 4.21 8.82 -2.50
C LEU A 81 5.65 8.82 -2.02
N PRO A 82 6.23 9.98 -1.62
CA PRO A 82 7.50 10.01 -0.93
C PRO A 82 7.49 9.05 0.25
N LEU A 83 8.52 8.21 0.34
CA LEU A 83 8.73 7.30 1.45
C LEU A 83 9.30 8.08 2.63
N ASN A 84 8.53 8.16 3.70
CA ASN A 84 9.01 8.66 4.98
C ASN A 84 9.72 7.52 5.73
N VAL A 85 11.03 7.69 5.96
CA VAL A 85 11.88 6.72 6.66
C VAL A 85 12.11 7.08 8.13
N ASP A 86 11.59 8.22 8.62
CA ASP A 86 11.86 8.70 9.98
C ASP A 86 11.44 7.66 11.03
N ALA A 87 10.21 7.17 10.94
CA ALA A 87 9.69 6.12 11.84
C ALA A 87 10.44 4.78 11.73
N TYR A 88 11.10 4.53 10.60
CA TYR A 88 12.00 3.38 10.46
C TYR A 88 13.33 3.65 11.17
N LEU A 89 13.94 4.80 10.94
CA LEU A 89 15.22 5.20 11.52
C LEU A 89 15.16 5.38 13.04
N ASP A 90 14.01 5.79 13.58
CA ASP A 90 13.77 5.85 15.03
C ASP A 90 14.00 4.49 15.71
N GLN A 91 13.72 3.37 15.02
CA GLN A 91 13.96 2.02 15.54
C GLN A 91 15.46 1.66 15.63
N PHE A 92 16.31 2.41 14.96
CA PHE A 92 17.76 2.25 14.92
C PHE A 92 18.49 3.40 15.61
N THR A 93 17.76 4.32 16.25
CA THR A 93 18.35 5.46 16.96
C THR A 93 18.78 5.03 18.36
N PHE A 94 20.10 5.03 18.58
CA PHE A 94 20.70 4.68 19.86
C PHE A 94 21.17 5.96 20.58
N LEU A 95 20.60 6.25 21.75
CA LEU A 95 21.01 7.38 22.60
C LEU A 95 21.95 6.85 23.70
N PRO A 96 23.28 7.10 23.61
CA PRO A 96 24.24 6.60 24.59
C PRO A 96 24.20 7.37 25.90
N ASP A 97 24.47 6.65 27.00
CA ASP A 97 24.89 7.28 28.26
C ASP A 97 26.38 7.72 28.16
N GLN A 98 26.85 8.55 29.10
CA GLN A 98 28.21 9.11 29.04
C GLN A 98 29.32 8.05 28.94
N GLU A 99 29.12 6.87 29.55
CA GLU A 99 30.09 5.76 29.53
C GLU A 99 30.10 4.99 28.19
N GLU A 100 28.99 5.00 27.44
CA GLU A 100 28.81 4.24 26.20
C GLU A 100 29.07 5.05 24.94
N ALA A 101 29.36 6.35 25.07
CA ALA A 101 29.55 7.26 23.95
C ALA A 101 30.68 6.82 22.98
N GLN A 102 31.63 6.02 23.45
CA GLN A 102 32.72 5.44 22.64
C GLN A 102 32.50 3.97 22.26
N GLY A 103 31.33 3.40 22.58
CA GLY A 103 30.99 2.00 22.32
C GLY A 103 30.60 1.72 20.86
N ILE A 104 30.33 0.45 20.56
CA ILE A 104 29.96 0.03 19.21
C ILE A 104 28.54 0.46 18.80
N TRP A 105 27.59 0.53 19.75
CA TRP A 105 26.19 0.81 19.43
C TRP A 105 25.96 2.21 18.83
N PRO A 106 26.53 3.31 19.38
CA PRO A 106 26.40 4.63 18.77
C PRO A 106 27.03 4.69 17.38
N LEU A 107 28.17 4.02 17.17
CA LEU A 107 28.83 3.93 15.88
C LEU A 107 27.93 3.24 14.84
N LEU A 108 27.34 2.09 15.18
CA LEU A 108 26.45 1.35 14.29
C LEU A 108 25.16 2.13 13.98
N SER A 109 24.56 2.74 15.00
CA SER A 109 23.36 3.58 14.85
C SER A 109 23.62 4.76 13.92
N THR A 110 24.68 5.53 14.19
CA THR A 110 25.06 6.71 13.39
C THR A 110 25.39 6.32 11.95
N THR A 111 26.12 5.22 11.75
CA THR A 111 26.49 4.75 10.41
C THR A 111 25.26 4.30 9.62
N HIS A 112 24.30 3.63 10.27
CA HIS A 112 23.06 3.19 9.62
C HIS A 112 22.18 4.38 9.23
N ILE A 113 22.02 5.37 10.10
CA ILE A 113 21.27 6.60 9.80
C ILE A 113 21.92 7.38 8.66
N ALA A 114 23.24 7.62 8.74
CA ALA A 114 23.99 8.34 7.71
C ALA A 114 23.91 7.66 6.33
N PHE A 115 23.77 6.34 6.28
CA PHE A 115 23.58 5.62 5.03
C PHE A 115 22.22 5.93 4.38
N PHE A 116 21.15 6.04 5.17
CA PHE A 116 19.82 6.42 4.66
C PHE A 116 19.76 7.89 4.22
N ASP A 117 20.46 8.78 4.92
CA ASP A 117 20.61 10.18 4.49
C ASP A 117 21.27 10.25 3.11
N GLN A 118 22.37 9.51 2.91
CA GLN A 118 23.04 9.42 1.61
C GLN A 118 22.17 8.83 0.49
N LEU A 119 21.27 7.90 0.80
CA LEU A 119 20.32 7.37 -0.18
C LEU A 119 19.27 8.41 -0.56
N SER A 120 18.75 9.14 0.42
CA SER A 120 17.72 10.17 0.24
C SER A 120 18.24 11.40 -0.51
N ASP A 121 19.52 11.74 -0.35
CA ASP A 121 20.17 12.84 -1.08
C ASP A 121 20.33 12.56 -2.59
N ARG A 122 20.45 11.28 -2.99
CA ARG A 122 20.67 10.90 -4.39
C ARG A 122 19.40 10.91 -5.22
N ARG A 123 18.27 10.53 -4.63
CA ARG A 123 16.96 10.44 -5.30
C ARG A 123 15.83 10.48 -4.29
N THR A 124 14.64 10.79 -4.78
CA THR A 124 13.44 10.68 -3.95
C THR A 124 13.17 9.19 -3.70
N LEU A 125 13.07 8.79 -2.43
CA LEU A 125 12.59 7.45 -2.10
C LEU A 125 11.08 7.43 -2.20
N LEU A 126 10.51 6.42 -2.87
CA LEU A 126 9.07 6.35 -3.12
C LEU A 126 8.48 5.07 -2.55
N LYS A 127 7.39 5.23 -1.78
CA LYS A 127 6.52 4.15 -1.35
C LYS A 127 5.44 3.94 -2.41
N ARG A 128 5.34 2.71 -2.91
CA ARG A 128 4.32 2.28 -3.88
C ARG A 128 3.34 1.36 -3.16
N THR A 129 2.08 1.79 -3.10
CA THR A 129 0.99 1.03 -2.47
C THR A 129 -0.18 0.92 -3.42
N ILE A 130 -0.86 -0.23 -3.40
CA ILE A 130 -1.96 -0.52 -4.31
C ILE A 130 -3.19 -0.80 -3.47
N TYR A 131 -4.31 -0.16 -3.81
CA TYR A 131 -5.58 -0.33 -3.13
C TYR A 131 -6.66 -0.77 -4.12
N LEU A 132 -7.44 -1.76 -3.76
CA LEU A 132 -8.67 -2.16 -4.43
C LEU A 132 -9.87 -1.69 -3.61
N ILE A 133 -10.74 -0.91 -4.25
CA ILE A 133 -11.88 -0.25 -3.65
C ILE A 133 -13.15 -0.88 -4.23
N ILE A 134 -13.99 -1.41 -3.34
CA ILE A 134 -15.24 -2.07 -3.68
C ILE A 134 -16.38 -1.25 -3.08
N ARG A 135 -17.38 -0.97 -3.91
CA ARG A 135 -18.49 -0.09 -3.55
C ARG A 135 -19.84 -0.81 -3.62
N VAL A 136 -20.71 -0.48 -2.67
CA VAL A 136 -22.15 -0.71 -2.74
C VAL A 136 -22.86 0.64 -2.62
N ASP A 137 -23.72 0.97 -3.57
CA ASP A 137 -24.49 2.20 -3.54
C ASP A 137 -25.56 2.19 -2.44
N GLY A 138 -25.76 3.33 -1.80
CA GLY A 138 -26.84 3.52 -0.84
C GLY A 138 -28.15 3.79 -1.57
N MET A 139 -29.27 3.41 -0.95
CA MET A 139 -30.59 3.86 -1.42
C MET A 139 -30.63 5.39 -1.39
N GLY A 140 -30.96 6.00 -2.54
CA GLY A 140 -30.92 7.46 -2.74
C GLY A 140 -31.69 8.28 -1.70
N LYS A 141 -31.41 9.59 -1.66
CA LYS A 141 -32.03 10.52 -0.70
C LYS A 141 -33.57 10.39 -0.72
N PRO A 142 -34.24 10.39 0.45
CA PRO A 142 -35.70 10.24 0.52
C PRO A 142 -36.40 11.32 -0.29
N GLN A 143 -37.24 10.89 -1.24
CA GLN A 143 -37.88 11.74 -2.25
C GLN A 143 -38.99 12.66 -1.69
N SER A 144 -39.52 12.41 -0.47
CA SER A 144 -40.66 13.18 0.06
C SER A 144 -40.38 13.93 1.37
N ARG A 145 -41.00 15.12 1.53
CA ARG A 145 -40.97 15.94 2.77
C ARG A 145 -41.54 15.19 3.98
N ALA A 146 -42.57 14.36 3.79
CA ALA A 146 -43.19 13.56 4.86
C ALA A 146 -42.25 12.50 5.44
N GLN A 147 -41.33 11.94 4.64
CA GLN A 147 -40.33 10.98 5.11
C GLN A 147 -39.24 11.62 5.98
N ARG A 148 -39.10 12.96 5.97
CA ARG A 148 -38.11 13.68 6.81
C ARG A 148 -38.55 13.86 8.27
N LEU A 149 -39.85 13.79 8.56
CA LEU A 149 -40.42 14.07 9.88
C LEU A 149 -40.30 12.92 10.89
N PHE A 150 -40.06 11.67 10.43
CA PHE A 150 -39.94 10.51 11.32
C PHE A 150 -38.48 10.08 11.54
N THR A 151 -37.83 10.65 12.55
CA THR A 151 -36.43 10.38 12.92
C THR A 151 -36.19 8.92 13.34
N HIS A 152 -37.15 8.28 14.03
CA HIS A 152 -37.02 6.90 14.51
C HIS A 152 -37.01 5.86 13.38
N LYS A 153 -37.88 6.02 12.37
CA LYS A 153 -37.90 5.17 11.16
C LYS A 153 -36.65 5.36 10.29
N ARG A 154 -35.88 6.43 10.48
CA ARG A 154 -34.67 6.73 9.71
C ARG A 154 -33.45 6.03 10.29
N ARG A 155 -33.31 5.96 11.61
CA ARG A 155 -32.25 5.18 12.29
C ARG A 155 -32.38 3.68 11.98
N LEU A 156 -33.60 3.13 12.07
CA LEU A 156 -33.85 1.71 11.78
C LEU A 156 -33.53 1.36 10.32
N ARG A 157 -33.98 2.19 9.36
CA ARG A 157 -33.68 2.00 7.93
C ARG A 157 -32.19 2.10 7.62
N TRP A 158 -31.49 3.04 8.23
CA TRP A 158 -30.04 3.16 8.05
C TRP A 158 -29.29 1.96 8.62
N ALA A 159 -29.69 1.47 9.80
CA ALA A 159 -29.11 0.26 10.38
C ALA A 159 -29.33 -0.97 9.48
N GLN A 160 -30.52 -1.14 8.93
CA GLN A 160 -30.81 -2.20 7.95
C GLN A 160 -29.97 -2.07 6.68
N GLN A 161 -29.83 -0.86 6.14
CA GLN A 161 -28.99 -0.60 4.96
C GLN A 161 -27.52 -0.87 5.23
N LEU A 162 -27.02 -0.47 6.40
CA LEU A 162 -25.64 -0.72 6.81
C LEU A 162 -25.39 -2.23 6.90
N GLU A 163 -26.31 -2.98 7.50
CA GLU A 163 -26.17 -4.43 7.64
C GLU A 163 -26.23 -5.14 6.28
N GLN A 164 -27.14 -4.74 5.39
CA GLN A 164 -27.18 -5.28 4.03
C GLN A 164 -25.91 -4.94 3.24
N ALA A 165 -25.45 -3.68 3.29
CA ALA A 165 -24.23 -3.26 2.62
C ALA A 165 -23.00 -3.97 3.18
N ARG A 166 -22.97 -4.23 4.49
CA ARG A 166 -21.93 -5.04 5.15
C ARG A 166 -21.89 -6.44 4.57
N GLN A 167 -23.03 -7.15 4.53
CA GLN A 167 -23.12 -8.50 3.99
C GLN A 167 -22.69 -8.57 2.52
N ASP A 168 -23.18 -7.63 1.71
CA ASP A 168 -22.79 -7.54 0.29
C ASP A 168 -21.30 -7.27 0.12
N LEU A 169 -20.73 -6.33 0.87
CA LEU A 169 -19.32 -5.99 0.79
C LEU A 169 -18.43 -7.11 1.34
N ASP A 170 -18.84 -7.79 2.41
CA ASP A 170 -18.13 -8.94 2.97
C ASP A 170 -18.05 -10.09 1.94
N LEU A 171 -19.15 -10.40 1.27
CA LEU A 171 -19.19 -11.41 0.20
C LEU A 171 -18.30 -11.02 -0.98
N ARG A 172 -18.47 -9.79 -1.49
CA ARG A 172 -17.70 -9.26 -2.64
C ARG A 172 -16.20 -9.22 -2.37
N SER A 173 -15.81 -8.73 -1.20
CA SER A 173 -14.40 -8.60 -0.84
C SER A 173 -13.76 -9.94 -0.52
N SER A 174 -14.48 -10.89 0.08
CA SER A 174 -13.94 -12.24 0.31
C SER A 174 -13.70 -12.98 -1.00
N GLU A 175 -14.60 -12.87 -1.98
CA GLU A 175 -14.40 -13.46 -3.31
C GLU A 175 -13.22 -12.82 -4.06
N LEU A 176 -13.11 -11.48 -4.04
CA LEU A 176 -11.98 -10.79 -4.67
C LEU A 176 -10.64 -11.11 -3.96
N MET A 177 -10.63 -11.21 -2.63
CA MET A 177 -9.45 -11.64 -1.88
C MET A 177 -9.03 -13.07 -2.26
N ARG A 178 -10.00 -13.98 -2.44
CA ARG A 178 -9.73 -15.35 -2.90
C ARG A 178 -9.11 -15.37 -4.31
N GLN A 179 -9.71 -14.66 -5.26
CA GLN A 179 -9.20 -14.59 -6.64
C GLN A 179 -7.81 -13.93 -6.73
N LEU A 180 -7.56 -12.88 -5.93
CA LEU A 180 -6.23 -12.27 -5.83
C LEU A 180 -5.22 -13.21 -5.15
N GLY A 181 -5.67 -13.99 -4.17
CA GLY A 181 -4.86 -15.05 -3.56
C GLY A 181 -4.46 -16.15 -4.56
N ASP A 182 -5.36 -16.51 -5.48
CA ASP A 182 -5.06 -17.46 -6.57
C ASP A 182 -3.99 -16.90 -7.56
N MET A 183 -3.83 -15.57 -7.63
CA MET A 183 -2.73 -14.87 -8.34
C MET A 183 -1.46 -14.71 -7.49
N ASN A 184 -1.42 -15.31 -6.29
CA ASN A 184 -0.33 -15.20 -5.32
C ASN A 184 -0.08 -13.73 -4.88
N LEU A 185 -1.15 -12.93 -4.78
CA LEU A 185 -1.12 -11.58 -4.24
C LEU A 185 -1.54 -11.59 -2.77
N PHE A 186 -0.77 -10.94 -1.91
CA PHE A 186 -1.16 -10.73 -0.51
C PHE A 186 -2.16 -9.57 -0.42
N VAL A 187 -3.28 -9.80 0.28
CA VAL A 187 -4.36 -8.82 0.39
C VAL A 187 -4.75 -8.62 1.86
N LYS A 188 -4.68 -7.38 2.32
CA LYS A 188 -5.13 -6.96 3.64
C LYS A 188 -6.36 -6.07 3.52
N ARG A 189 -7.45 -6.41 4.22
CA ARG A 189 -8.61 -5.50 4.34
C ARG A 189 -8.33 -4.46 5.41
N LEU A 190 -8.50 -3.17 5.08
CA LEU A 190 -8.37 -2.10 6.08
C LEU A 190 -9.54 -2.11 7.08
N ARG A 191 -9.25 -1.95 8.37
CA ARG A 191 -10.25 -2.05 9.45
C ARG A 191 -10.14 -0.93 10.47
N GLY A 192 -11.30 -0.52 10.99
CA GLY A 192 -11.43 0.43 12.08
C GLY A 192 -11.10 1.87 11.68
N GLU A 193 -11.31 2.78 12.63
CA GLU A 193 -11.02 4.21 12.44
C GLU A 193 -9.51 4.48 12.32
N GLN A 194 -8.68 3.66 12.97
CA GLN A 194 -7.22 3.85 13.02
C GLN A 194 -6.52 3.55 11.69
N GLU A 195 -7.09 2.71 10.81
CA GLU A 195 -6.53 2.48 9.46
C GLU A 195 -7.25 3.32 8.39
N LEU A 196 -8.60 3.37 8.44
CA LEU A 196 -9.40 4.01 7.39
C LEU A 196 -9.35 5.55 7.44
N VAL A 197 -9.26 6.17 8.64
CA VAL A 197 -9.20 7.64 8.75
C VAL A 197 -7.87 8.18 8.21
N PRO A 198 -6.69 7.68 8.62
CA PRO A 198 -5.41 8.14 8.08
C PRO A 198 -5.29 7.87 6.57
N PHE A 199 -5.76 6.70 6.10
CA PHE A 199 -5.80 6.41 4.66
C PHE A 199 -6.61 7.48 3.91
N TYR A 200 -7.86 7.72 4.30
CA TYR A 200 -8.72 8.68 3.61
C TYR A 200 -8.20 10.12 3.70
N TYR A 201 -7.66 10.52 4.86
CA TYR A 201 -6.99 11.81 5.06
C TYR A 201 -5.80 11.99 4.12
N SER A 202 -4.97 10.96 3.97
CA SER A 202 -3.82 10.99 3.07
C SER A 202 -4.22 11.06 1.60
N CYS A 203 -5.37 10.53 1.16
CA CYS A 203 -5.85 10.68 -0.22
C CYS A 203 -6.23 12.14 -0.55
N LEU A 204 -6.72 12.89 0.45
CA LEU A 204 -7.07 14.30 0.28
C LEU A 204 -5.83 15.19 0.31
N THR A 205 -4.95 14.99 1.29
CA THR A 205 -3.76 15.82 1.51
C THR A 205 -2.53 14.97 1.86
N PRO A 206 -1.88 14.31 0.87
CA PRO A 206 -0.78 13.36 1.13
C PRO A 206 0.37 13.97 1.94
N ALA A 207 0.92 15.10 1.48
CA ALA A 207 2.06 15.76 2.13
C ALA A 207 1.75 16.25 3.55
N LYS A 208 0.51 16.61 3.83
CA LYS A 208 0.07 17.04 5.17
C LYS A 208 -0.12 15.83 6.09
N ALA A 209 -0.69 14.74 5.56
CA ALA A 209 -0.90 13.52 6.32
C ALA A 209 0.41 12.84 6.72
N ASP A 210 1.42 12.92 5.84
CA ASP A 210 2.77 12.44 6.12
C ASP A 210 3.48 13.29 7.20
N ARG A 211 3.48 14.62 7.05
CA ARG A 211 4.13 15.52 8.02
C ARG A 211 3.40 15.65 9.36
N PHE A 212 2.07 15.55 9.33
CA PHE A 212 1.20 15.71 10.50
C PHE A 212 0.18 14.57 10.53
N PRO A 213 0.62 13.35 10.87
CA PRO A 213 -0.28 12.21 10.99
C PRO A 213 -1.29 12.46 12.12
N LEU A 214 -2.50 11.92 11.94
CA LEU A 214 -3.56 12.06 12.94
C LEU A 214 -3.23 11.18 14.14
N ALA A 215 -3.10 11.79 15.33
CA ALA A 215 -2.87 11.05 16.56
C ALA A 215 -4.06 10.13 16.88
N PRO A 216 -3.84 8.89 17.40
CA PRO A 216 -4.91 7.95 17.71
C PRO A 216 -5.98 8.54 18.63
N ALA A 217 -5.58 9.33 19.62
CA ALA A 217 -6.49 10.02 20.53
C ALA A 217 -7.42 11.02 19.82
N VAL A 218 -6.97 11.66 18.72
CA VAL A 218 -7.83 12.57 17.93
C VAL A 218 -8.83 11.77 17.09
N ILE A 219 -8.42 10.60 16.61
CA ILE A 219 -9.29 9.69 15.84
C ILE A 219 -10.38 9.12 16.77
N ASP A 220 -10.02 8.66 17.97
CA ASP A 220 -10.97 8.14 18.95
C ASP A 220 -12.01 9.20 19.42
N ALA A 221 -11.74 10.48 19.14
CA ALA A 221 -12.61 11.62 19.46
C ALA A 221 -13.79 11.78 18.52
N ILE A 222 -13.78 11.08 17.38
CA ILE A 222 -14.75 11.31 16.31
C ILE A 222 -16.16 10.99 16.82
N GLY A 223 -17.01 12.04 16.89
CA GLY A 223 -18.37 11.94 17.37
C GLY A 223 -18.52 11.61 18.86
N ARG A 224 -17.45 11.70 19.67
CA ARG A 224 -17.43 11.31 21.08
C ARG A 224 -16.79 12.39 21.96
N PRO A 225 -17.20 12.56 23.23
CA PRO A 225 -16.47 13.38 24.18
C PRO A 225 -15.15 12.70 24.57
N ILE A 226 -14.05 13.45 24.55
CA ILE A 226 -12.78 13.01 25.15
C ILE A 226 -12.54 13.81 26.42
N ARG A 227 -12.14 13.12 27.48
CA ARG A 227 -11.56 13.74 28.66
C ARG A 227 -10.10 14.04 28.33
N ALA A 228 -9.73 15.33 28.30
CA ALA A 228 -8.32 15.70 28.14
C ALA A 228 -7.51 14.89 29.17
N PRO A 229 -6.39 14.24 28.77
CA PRO A 229 -5.53 13.60 29.74
C PRO A 229 -5.20 14.65 30.80
N HIS A 230 -5.39 14.30 32.08
CA HIS A 230 -5.10 15.20 33.19
C HIS A 230 -3.67 15.70 32.97
N LEU A 231 -3.50 16.99 32.68
CA LEU A 231 -2.18 17.61 32.66
C LEU A 231 -1.65 17.48 34.08
N ALA A 232 -0.89 16.43 34.33
CA ALA A 232 -0.10 16.31 35.54
C ALA A 232 0.89 17.47 35.50
N HIS A 233 0.66 18.46 36.36
CA HIS A 233 1.49 19.64 36.59
C HIS A 233 1.76 20.48 35.33
N ILE A 234 0.83 21.37 34.98
CA ILE A 234 1.29 22.69 34.53
C ILE A 234 1.96 23.32 35.75
N THR A 235 3.28 23.25 35.83
CA THR A 235 4.03 24.16 36.69
C THR A 235 3.67 25.56 36.21
N PRO A 236 3.12 26.45 37.06
CA PRO A 236 2.89 27.82 36.64
C PRO A 236 4.22 28.35 36.13
N ILE A 237 4.22 28.84 34.89
CA ILE A 237 5.35 29.61 34.36
C ILE A 237 5.57 30.71 35.40
N ALA A 238 6.70 30.64 36.10
CA ALA A 238 7.09 31.68 37.04
C ALA A 238 7.04 33.02 36.27
N PRO A 239 6.43 34.07 36.83
CA PRO A 239 6.36 35.35 36.13
C PRO A 239 7.79 35.78 35.82
N ALA A 240 8.13 35.80 34.53
CA ALA A 240 9.34 36.43 34.08
C ALA A 240 9.28 37.89 34.52
N GLU A 241 10.34 38.34 35.19
CA GLU A 241 10.49 39.69 35.72
C GLU A 241 9.94 40.72 34.73
N GLU A 242 8.90 41.43 35.16
CA GLU A 242 8.32 42.56 34.46
C GLU A 242 9.40 43.62 34.23
N LYS A 243 9.99 43.65 33.03
CA LYS A 243 10.54 44.88 32.49
C LYS A 243 9.37 45.78 32.15
N THR A 244 9.12 46.71 33.05
CA THR A 244 8.16 47.80 32.98
C THR A 244 8.35 48.58 31.68
N LEU A 245 7.54 48.28 30.66
CA LEU A 245 7.34 49.16 29.52
C LEU A 245 6.13 50.03 29.82
N VAL A 246 6.42 51.21 30.36
CA VAL A 246 5.48 52.30 30.58
C VAL A 246 4.93 52.75 29.23
N LEU A 247 3.64 52.51 28.99
CA LEU A 247 2.85 53.27 28.03
C LEU A 247 1.62 53.79 28.77
N ALA A 248 1.71 55.08 29.06
CA ALA A 248 0.76 55.88 29.81
C ALA A 248 -0.61 55.96 29.11
N GLU A 249 -1.64 55.87 29.96
CA GLU A 249 -2.88 56.65 29.93
C GLU A 249 -3.37 57.15 28.56
N THR A 250 -4.30 56.41 27.95
CA THR A 250 -5.41 57.00 27.18
C THR A 250 -6.51 55.97 26.97
N SER A 251 -7.30 55.72 28.03
CA SER A 251 -8.51 54.90 27.94
C SER A 251 -9.70 55.67 28.52
N LYS A 252 -10.12 56.72 27.81
CA LYS A 252 -11.47 57.27 27.89
C LYS A 252 -12.05 57.33 26.48
N ALA A 253 -13.22 56.70 26.34
CA ALA A 253 -14.14 56.72 25.21
C ALA A 253 -13.77 55.88 23.96
N LEU A 254 -14.33 54.66 23.92
CA LEU A 254 -15.08 54.18 22.75
C LEU A 254 -16.02 53.04 23.19
N VAL A 255 -17.17 53.45 23.72
CA VAL A 255 -18.41 52.67 23.64
C VAL A 255 -18.91 52.82 22.20
N LEU A 256 -19.08 51.70 21.49
CA LEU A 256 -19.86 51.47 20.25
C LEU A 256 -19.37 50.11 19.69
N ALA A 257 -20.17 49.07 19.42
CA ALA A 257 -21.60 48.88 19.42
C ALA A 257 -21.84 47.37 19.68
N GLU A 258 -22.84 47.04 20.50
CA GLU A 258 -23.34 45.68 20.62
C GLU A 258 -23.98 45.25 19.29
N THR A 259 -23.22 44.60 18.42
CA THR A 259 -23.82 43.68 17.44
C THR A 259 -24.47 42.55 18.23
N PRO A 260 -25.74 42.19 17.98
CA PRO A 260 -26.35 41.07 18.67
C PRO A 260 -25.47 39.85 18.39
N ALA A 261 -24.89 39.31 19.46
CA ALA A 261 -24.22 38.03 19.41
C ALA A 261 -25.24 37.03 18.91
N VAL A 262 -25.21 36.71 17.62
CA VAL A 262 -25.82 35.52 17.08
C VAL A 262 -25.12 34.40 17.84
N SER A 263 -25.78 33.90 18.89
CA SER A 263 -25.28 32.81 19.70
C SER A 263 -25.03 31.67 18.73
N ALA A 264 -23.76 31.44 18.39
CA ALA A 264 -23.38 30.31 17.56
C ALA A 264 -23.97 29.08 18.26
N PRO A 265 -24.75 28.24 17.57
CA PRO A 265 -25.30 27.05 18.19
C PRO A 265 -24.15 26.25 18.82
N PRO A 266 -24.39 25.59 19.97
CA PRO A 266 -23.33 24.85 20.66
C PRO A 266 -22.64 23.93 19.65
N ARG A 267 -21.31 24.06 19.54
CA ARG A 267 -20.52 23.24 18.61
C ARG A 267 -20.69 21.78 19.03
N GLY A 268 -21.28 20.96 18.16
CA GLY A 268 -21.31 19.52 18.35
C GLY A 268 -19.90 18.93 18.34
N PHE A 269 -19.78 17.65 18.70
CA PHE A 269 -18.52 16.92 18.60
C PHE A 269 -17.97 16.93 17.16
N SER A 270 -16.64 16.91 17.03
CA SER A 270 -15.95 16.86 15.74
C SER A 270 -16.39 15.63 14.94
N GLN A 271 -16.80 15.84 13.70
CA GLN A 271 -17.15 14.76 12.79
C GLN A 271 -15.93 14.33 11.97
N LEU A 272 -15.97 13.13 11.40
CA LEU A 272 -14.90 12.62 10.53
C LEU A 272 -14.54 13.63 9.42
N ALA A 273 -15.56 14.23 8.79
CA ALA A 273 -15.37 15.20 7.73
C ALA A 273 -14.70 16.50 8.21
N ASP A 274 -14.90 16.90 9.48
CA ASP A 274 -14.24 18.07 10.05
C ASP A 274 -12.76 17.80 10.31
N LEU A 275 -12.41 16.55 10.60
CA LEU A 275 -11.04 16.12 10.90
C LEU A 275 -10.18 16.02 9.62
N VAL A 276 -10.72 15.41 8.56
CA VAL A 276 -9.95 15.07 7.35
C VAL A 276 -10.04 16.12 6.24
N ALA A 277 -11.00 17.05 6.31
CA ALA A 277 -11.19 18.02 5.24
C ALA A 277 -9.98 18.97 5.12
N PRO A 278 -9.51 19.23 3.88
CA PRO A 278 -8.60 20.33 3.63
C PRO A 278 -9.22 21.66 4.06
N ALA A 279 -8.40 22.60 4.53
CA ALA A 279 -8.86 23.91 4.97
C ALA A 279 -9.51 24.72 3.83
N ALA A 280 -9.01 24.56 2.60
CA ALA A 280 -9.57 25.19 1.41
C ALA A 280 -9.20 24.40 0.14
N ILE A 281 -10.10 24.43 -0.85
CA ILE A 281 -9.84 23.96 -2.21
C ILE A 281 -10.27 25.06 -3.18
N THR A 282 -9.36 25.47 -4.06
CA THR A 282 -9.65 26.41 -5.15
C THR A 282 -9.63 25.65 -6.46
N VAL A 283 -10.74 25.69 -7.19
CA VAL A 283 -10.86 25.06 -8.51
C VAL A 283 -10.43 26.08 -9.58
N MET A 284 -9.48 25.70 -10.42
CA MET A 284 -9.06 26.44 -11.60
C MET A 284 -9.33 25.58 -12.85
N PRO A 285 -9.28 26.16 -14.07
CA PRO A 285 -9.52 25.41 -15.30
C PRO A 285 -8.58 24.23 -15.50
N ASP A 286 -7.30 24.40 -15.17
CA ASP A 286 -6.20 23.48 -15.48
C ASP A 286 -5.72 22.67 -14.27
N CYS A 287 -6.04 23.11 -13.06
CA CYS A 287 -5.60 22.46 -11.82
C CYS A 287 -6.51 22.80 -10.63
N LEU A 288 -6.32 22.10 -9.52
CA LEU A 288 -6.84 22.45 -8.19
C LEU A 288 -5.72 22.99 -7.32
N LEU A 289 -6.01 23.94 -6.45
CA LEU A 289 -5.16 24.31 -5.32
C LEU A 289 -5.81 23.79 -4.04
N VAL A 290 -5.26 22.70 -3.49
CA VAL A 290 -5.69 22.08 -2.23
C VAL A 290 -4.75 22.59 -1.12
N GLU A 291 -5.24 23.50 -0.29
CA GLU A 291 -4.46 24.26 0.67
C GLU A 291 -3.21 24.94 0.05
N LYS A 292 -2.04 24.32 0.20
CA LYS A 292 -0.74 24.82 -0.27
C LYS A 292 -0.19 24.06 -1.48
N HIS A 293 -0.91 23.06 -1.99
CA HIS A 293 -0.44 22.20 -3.07
C HIS A 293 -1.34 22.32 -4.30
N TYR A 294 -0.71 22.45 -5.45
CA TYR A 294 -1.37 22.36 -6.74
C TYR A 294 -1.52 20.90 -7.14
N SER A 295 -2.66 20.56 -7.73
CA SER A 295 -2.93 19.24 -8.27
C SER A 295 -3.51 19.33 -9.67
N CYS A 296 -3.06 18.44 -10.55
CA CYS A 296 -3.60 18.26 -11.88
C CYS A 296 -3.91 16.79 -12.09
N THR A 297 -5.05 16.48 -12.70
CA THR A 297 -5.38 15.14 -13.14
C THR A 297 -5.34 15.05 -14.66
N LEU A 298 -4.58 14.06 -15.14
CA LEU A 298 -4.54 13.63 -16.53
C LEU A 298 -5.52 12.48 -16.72
N LEU A 299 -6.28 12.51 -17.82
CA LEU A 299 -7.16 11.43 -18.27
C LEU A 299 -6.52 10.76 -19.48
N VAL A 300 -6.33 9.45 -19.42
CA VAL A 300 -5.86 8.64 -20.55
C VAL A 300 -7.05 8.24 -21.41
N HIS A 301 -7.00 8.58 -22.70
CA HIS A 301 -8.11 8.40 -23.63
C HIS A 301 -7.90 7.28 -24.65
N HIS A 302 -6.65 6.87 -24.89
CA HIS A 302 -6.33 5.85 -25.87
C HIS A 302 -5.25 4.91 -25.34
N LEU A 303 -5.44 3.61 -25.62
CA LEU A 303 -4.43 2.58 -25.43
C LEU A 303 -3.74 2.24 -26.77
N PRO A 304 -2.46 1.84 -26.75
CA PRO A 304 -1.83 1.22 -27.91
C PRO A 304 -2.58 -0.02 -28.39
N ARG A 305 -2.54 -0.25 -29.71
CA ARG A 305 -3.22 -1.40 -30.34
C ARG A 305 -2.62 -2.76 -29.97
N THR A 306 -1.31 -2.80 -29.70
CA THR A 306 -0.58 -4.01 -29.35
C THR A 306 0.31 -3.73 -28.16
N VAL A 307 0.23 -4.59 -27.15
CA VAL A 307 1.00 -4.49 -25.91
C VAL A 307 1.53 -5.86 -25.52
N PHE A 308 2.63 -5.85 -24.76
CA PHE A 308 3.19 -7.03 -24.13
C PHE A 308 2.76 -7.08 -22.66
N ALA A 309 2.95 -8.23 -22.01
CA ALA A 309 2.61 -8.41 -20.61
C ALA A 309 3.45 -7.45 -19.72
N GLY A 310 2.84 -6.74 -18.76
CA GLY A 310 3.57 -5.82 -17.88
C GLY A 310 3.94 -4.46 -18.50
N TRP A 311 3.39 -4.10 -19.66
CA TRP A 311 3.73 -2.85 -20.37
C TRP A 311 3.46 -1.54 -19.58
N LEU A 312 2.68 -1.58 -18.49
CA LEU A 312 2.47 -0.44 -17.59
C LEU A 312 3.68 -0.15 -16.66
N LYS A 313 4.68 -1.03 -16.63
CA LYS A 313 5.86 -0.91 -15.77
C LYS A 313 6.59 0.44 -15.86
N PRO A 314 6.83 1.05 -17.04
CA PRO A 314 7.51 2.35 -17.10
C PRO A 314 6.79 3.45 -16.31
N LEU A 315 5.46 3.38 -16.21
CA LEU A 315 4.67 4.27 -15.37
C LEU A 315 4.79 3.91 -13.88
N ALA A 316 4.77 2.62 -13.53
CA ALA A 316 4.91 2.15 -12.14
C ALA A 316 6.29 2.44 -11.53
N ASP A 317 7.34 2.35 -12.34
CA ASP A 317 8.74 2.58 -11.92
C ASP A 317 9.17 4.04 -12.01
N LEU A 318 8.34 4.94 -12.55
CA LEU A 318 8.67 6.35 -12.68
C LEU A 318 8.97 6.97 -11.31
N ASP A 319 10.08 7.70 -11.23
CA ASP A 319 10.55 8.37 -10.00
C ASP A 319 9.82 9.70 -9.77
N GLU A 320 8.49 9.67 -9.78
CA GLU A 320 7.64 10.83 -9.53
C GLU A 320 6.49 10.50 -8.57
N PRO A 321 6.23 11.36 -7.56
CA PRO A 321 5.03 11.24 -6.76
C PRO A 321 3.76 11.43 -7.60
N MET A 322 2.96 10.37 -7.69
CA MET A 322 1.69 10.37 -8.41
C MET A 322 0.71 9.36 -7.82
N GLU A 323 -0.56 9.53 -8.13
CA GLU A 323 -1.58 8.53 -7.87
C GLU A 323 -2.25 8.15 -9.19
N VAL A 324 -2.43 6.86 -9.44
CA VAL A 324 -3.08 6.36 -10.65
C VAL A 324 -4.37 5.66 -10.25
N SER A 325 -5.51 6.07 -10.83
CA SER A 325 -6.80 5.45 -10.55
C SER A 325 -7.33 4.76 -11.81
N PHE A 326 -7.52 3.45 -11.70
CA PHE A 326 -8.18 2.61 -12.69
C PHE A 326 -9.62 2.38 -12.23
N HIS A 327 -10.59 2.65 -13.08
CA HIS A 327 -11.99 2.31 -12.85
C HIS A 327 -12.40 1.26 -13.87
N PHE A 328 -12.84 0.10 -13.43
CA PHE A 328 -13.38 -0.96 -14.29
C PHE A 328 -14.87 -1.05 -14.07
N HIS A 329 -15.66 -0.66 -15.09
CA HIS A 329 -17.11 -0.67 -15.04
C HIS A 329 -17.68 -1.72 -16.00
N PRO A 330 -18.23 -2.85 -15.51
CA PRO A 330 -18.79 -3.87 -16.39
C PRO A 330 -20.07 -3.37 -17.07
N GLU A 331 -20.13 -3.45 -18.40
CA GLU A 331 -21.30 -3.07 -19.18
C GLU A 331 -22.36 -4.18 -19.22
N ASN A 332 -23.59 -3.84 -19.61
CA ASN A 332 -24.63 -4.84 -19.82
C ASN A 332 -24.38 -5.63 -21.13
N SER A 333 -24.07 -6.92 -21.00
CA SER A 333 -23.72 -7.78 -22.15
C SER A 333 -24.80 -7.82 -23.23
N VAL A 334 -26.09 -7.83 -22.85
CA VAL A 334 -27.20 -7.89 -23.82
C VAL A 334 -27.26 -6.63 -24.67
N SER A 335 -27.20 -5.46 -24.03
CA SER A 335 -27.19 -4.17 -24.72
C SER A 335 -25.94 -4.03 -25.61
N MET A 336 -24.78 -4.45 -25.10
CA MET A 336 -23.52 -4.37 -25.83
C MET A 336 -23.48 -5.27 -27.07
N ILE A 337 -23.95 -6.52 -26.98
CA ILE A 337 -24.04 -7.42 -28.14
C ILE A 337 -24.95 -6.82 -29.22
N GLN A 338 -26.09 -6.23 -28.82
CA GLN A 338 -26.99 -5.59 -29.78
C GLN A 338 -26.34 -4.38 -30.47
N GLN A 339 -25.61 -3.56 -29.71
CA GLN A 339 -24.88 -2.42 -30.24
C GLN A 339 -23.77 -2.85 -31.21
N LEU A 340 -22.94 -3.81 -30.83
CA LEU A 340 -21.86 -4.34 -31.67
C LEU A 340 -22.39 -5.02 -32.94
N ARG A 341 -23.51 -5.75 -32.88
CA ARG A 341 -24.18 -6.29 -34.09
C ARG A 341 -24.68 -5.20 -35.03
N ARG A 342 -25.12 -4.05 -34.51
CA ARG A 342 -25.49 -2.89 -35.35
C ARG A 342 -24.26 -2.26 -35.99
N GLN A 343 -23.18 -2.08 -35.22
CA GLN A 343 -21.91 -1.55 -35.73
C GLN A 343 -21.28 -2.46 -36.79
N ASN A 344 -21.23 -3.78 -36.56
CA ASN A 344 -20.70 -4.75 -37.53
C ASN A 344 -21.48 -4.71 -38.86
N ARG A 345 -22.81 -4.63 -38.80
CA ARG A 345 -23.64 -4.43 -40.01
C ARG A 345 -23.30 -3.14 -40.74
N SER A 346 -23.04 -2.06 -40.01
CA SER A 346 -22.60 -0.78 -40.59
C SER A 346 -21.26 -0.94 -41.31
N TYR A 347 -20.26 -1.55 -40.67
CA TYR A 347 -18.93 -1.77 -41.27
C TYR A 347 -19.01 -2.61 -42.54
N ARG A 348 -19.72 -3.75 -42.52
CA ARG A 348 -19.92 -4.62 -43.69
C ARG A 348 -20.67 -3.91 -44.82
N SER A 349 -21.65 -3.06 -44.50
CA SER A 349 -22.36 -2.26 -45.50
C SER A 349 -21.45 -1.22 -46.15
N SER A 350 -20.64 -0.51 -45.36
CA SER A 350 -19.66 0.46 -45.88
C SER A 350 -18.61 -0.23 -46.78
N GLU A 351 -18.13 -1.41 -46.39
CA GLU A 351 -17.21 -2.24 -47.19
C GLU A 351 -17.84 -2.63 -48.54
N MET A 352 -19.10 -3.08 -48.53
CA MET A 352 -19.84 -3.47 -49.74
C MET A 352 -20.08 -2.27 -50.67
N MET A 353 -20.41 -1.09 -50.13
CA MET A 353 -20.61 0.12 -50.92
C MET A 353 -19.34 0.62 -51.58
N ALA A 354 -18.20 0.55 -50.89
CA ALA A 354 -16.90 0.92 -51.46
C ALA A 354 -16.56 0.03 -52.66
N ARG A 355 -16.68 -1.30 -52.48
CA ARG A 355 -16.48 -2.28 -53.56
C ARG A 355 -17.44 -2.09 -54.72
N GLY A 356 -18.72 -1.81 -54.44
CA GLY A 356 -19.73 -1.57 -55.47
C GLY A 356 -19.48 -0.32 -56.32
N LYS A 357 -18.71 0.65 -55.82
CA LYS A 357 -18.26 1.84 -56.56
C LYS A 357 -16.91 1.64 -57.26
N GLY A 358 -16.37 0.43 -57.26
CA GLY A 358 -15.06 0.11 -57.85
C GLY A 358 -13.86 0.59 -57.04
N GLY A 359 -14.05 0.98 -55.78
CA GLY A 359 -12.99 1.37 -54.85
C GLY A 359 -12.73 0.29 -53.79
N ASP A 360 -11.56 0.33 -53.17
CA ASP A 360 -11.27 -0.50 -52.00
C ASP A 360 -11.91 0.07 -50.73
N ALA A 361 -12.28 -0.83 -49.82
CA ALA A 361 -12.74 -0.42 -48.50
C ALA A 361 -11.58 0.14 -47.69
N ASP A 362 -11.87 1.15 -46.86
CA ASP A 362 -10.91 1.67 -45.90
C ASP A 362 -10.36 0.53 -45.01
N PRO A 363 -9.03 0.30 -44.98
CA PRO A 363 -8.41 -0.76 -44.19
C PRO A 363 -8.84 -0.72 -42.72
N ASN A 364 -9.02 0.47 -42.13
CA ASN A 364 -9.43 0.60 -40.72
C ASN A 364 -10.87 0.11 -40.50
N THR A 365 -11.77 0.42 -41.42
CA THR A 365 -13.15 -0.04 -41.40
C THR A 365 -13.23 -1.57 -41.52
N LYS A 366 -12.40 -2.17 -42.39
CA LYS A 366 -12.33 -3.63 -42.54
C LYS A 366 -11.83 -4.29 -41.26
N ILE A 367 -10.71 -3.80 -40.72
CA ILE A 367 -10.12 -4.27 -39.46
C ILE A 367 -11.14 -4.22 -38.33
N ALA A 368 -11.82 -3.08 -38.15
CA ALA A 368 -12.82 -2.93 -37.10
C ALA A 368 -14.01 -3.89 -37.27
N GLY A 369 -14.42 -4.17 -38.51
CA GLY A 369 -15.45 -5.17 -38.81
C GLY A 369 -15.03 -6.59 -38.45
N ASP A 370 -13.78 -6.96 -38.72
CA ASP A 370 -13.23 -8.27 -38.40
C ASP A 370 -13.04 -8.42 -36.87
N ASP A 371 -12.47 -7.42 -36.19
CA ASP A 371 -12.31 -7.42 -34.72
C ASP A 371 -13.66 -7.59 -33.99
N VAL A 372 -14.71 -6.88 -34.43
CA VAL A 372 -16.06 -7.02 -33.86
C VAL A 372 -16.67 -8.38 -34.17
N SER A 373 -16.40 -8.94 -35.36
CA SER A 373 -16.87 -10.27 -35.75
C SER A 373 -16.27 -11.36 -34.88
N ASP A 374 -15.01 -11.22 -34.48
CA ASP A 374 -14.30 -12.16 -33.61
C ASP A 374 -14.69 -12.02 -32.14
N LEU A 375 -15.02 -10.80 -31.70
CA LEU A 375 -15.44 -10.51 -30.32
C LEU A 375 -16.87 -10.98 -30.03
N LEU A 376 -17.79 -10.86 -30.99
CA LEU A 376 -19.21 -11.17 -30.79
C LEU A 376 -19.49 -12.61 -30.26
N PRO A 377 -18.86 -13.68 -30.79
CA PRO A 377 -19.02 -15.02 -30.25
C PRO A 377 -18.56 -15.16 -28.79
N ARG A 378 -17.42 -14.55 -28.43
CA ARG A 378 -16.86 -14.60 -27.05
C ARG A 378 -17.72 -13.85 -26.04
N LEU A 379 -18.29 -12.71 -26.44
CA LEU A 379 -19.28 -12.01 -25.62
C LEU A 379 -20.59 -12.80 -25.48
N ALA A 380 -21.01 -13.50 -26.54
CA ALA A 380 -22.24 -14.29 -26.52
C ALA A 380 -22.10 -15.59 -25.71
N SER A 381 -20.91 -16.20 -25.68
CA SER A 381 -20.61 -17.36 -24.83
C SER A 381 -20.41 -16.99 -23.35
N GLY A 382 -20.15 -15.71 -23.06
CA GLY A 382 -19.83 -15.22 -21.71
C GLY A 382 -18.37 -15.41 -21.33
N GLU A 383 -17.51 -15.78 -22.28
CA GLU A 383 -16.06 -15.89 -22.10
C GLU A 383 -15.40 -14.53 -21.85
N GLU A 384 -15.89 -13.49 -22.55
CA GLU A 384 -15.43 -12.12 -22.41
C GLU A 384 -16.57 -11.19 -21.99
N ARG A 385 -16.18 -10.06 -21.40
CA ARG A 385 -17.11 -9.00 -21.00
C ARG A 385 -16.63 -7.64 -21.49
N MET A 386 -17.57 -6.80 -21.94
CA MET A 386 -17.29 -5.39 -22.22
C MET A 386 -17.24 -4.59 -20.93
N LEU A 387 -16.21 -3.76 -20.80
CA LEU A 387 -15.95 -2.89 -19.65
C LEU A 387 -15.68 -1.47 -20.14
N THR A 388 -16.26 -0.49 -19.45
CA THR A 388 -15.79 0.89 -19.54
C THR A 388 -14.64 1.05 -18.55
N ILE A 389 -13.44 1.32 -19.06
CA ILE A 389 -12.20 1.47 -18.30
C ILE A 389 -11.75 2.92 -18.31
N THR A 390 -11.62 3.53 -17.13
CA THR A 390 -11.10 4.91 -16.99
C THR A 390 -9.76 4.89 -16.28
N LEU A 391 -8.74 5.52 -16.86
CA LEU A 391 -7.40 5.62 -16.29
C LEU A 391 -7.06 7.10 -16.04
N LEU A 392 -6.86 7.43 -14.77
CA LEU A 392 -6.55 8.79 -14.30
C LEU A 392 -5.18 8.83 -13.65
N VAL A 393 -4.35 9.80 -14.00
CA VAL A 393 -3.07 10.06 -13.32
C VAL A 393 -3.15 11.41 -12.62
N GLN A 394 -3.15 11.37 -11.29
CA GLN A 394 -3.18 12.56 -10.46
C GLN A 394 -1.77 12.93 -9.98
N VAL A 395 -1.39 14.17 -10.31
CA VAL A 395 -0.10 14.76 -9.97
C VAL A 395 -0.31 15.86 -8.94
N ARG A 396 0.60 15.99 -7.97
CA ARG A 396 0.60 17.06 -6.98
C ARG A 396 1.99 17.69 -6.85
N ALA A 397 2.03 19.00 -6.60
CA ALA A 397 3.26 19.73 -6.35
C ALA A 397 3.03 20.99 -5.48
N PRO A 398 4.03 21.48 -4.74
CA PRO A 398 3.92 22.69 -3.92
C PRO A 398 3.87 23.99 -4.75
N SER A 399 4.22 23.97 -6.03
CA SER A 399 4.18 25.14 -6.91
C SER A 399 3.66 24.79 -8.30
N ARG A 400 3.07 25.76 -9.00
CA ARG A 400 2.61 25.58 -10.39
C ARG A 400 3.74 25.19 -11.34
N ARG A 401 4.93 25.75 -11.14
CA ARG A 401 6.12 25.42 -11.94
C ARG A 401 6.48 23.94 -11.79
N LEU A 402 6.62 23.48 -10.54
CA LEU A 402 6.95 22.08 -10.28
C LEU A 402 5.83 21.14 -10.72
N LEU A 403 4.56 21.56 -10.60
CA LEU A 403 3.43 20.78 -11.15
C LEU A 403 3.59 20.59 -12.65
N ALA A 404 3.86 21.66 -13.40
CA ALA A 404 4.05 21.58 -14.85
C ALA A 404 5.25 20.71 -15.24
N GLU A 405 6.38 20.83 -14.51
CA GLU A 405 7.57 19.99 -14.72
C GLU A 405 7.26 18.49 -14.50
N ARG A 406 6.56 18.15 -13.40
CA ARG A 406 6.15 16.76 -13.10
C ARG A 406 5.15 16.22 -14.11
N THR A 407 4.13 17.02 -14.45
CA THR A 407 3.13 16.65 -15.45
C THR A 407 3.78 16.39 -16.80
N ALA A 408 4.70 17.25 -17.25
CA ALA A 408 5.41 17.05 -18.52
C ALA A 408 6.27 15.77 -18.53
N ARG A 409 6.92 15.41 -17.41
CA ARG A 409 7.68 14.15 -17.30
C ARG A 409 6.76 12.93 -17.37
N ILE A 410 5.63 12.96 -16.68
CA ILE A 410 4.63 11.89 -16.73
C ILE A 410 4.04 11.75 -18.13
N GLU A 411 3.64 12.86 -18.76
CA GLU A 411 3.14 12.89 -20.14
C GLU A 411 4.17 12.34 -21.14
N ALA A 412 5.46 12.65 -20.97
CA ALA A 412 6.52 12.12 -21.81
C ALA A 412 6.61 10.58 -21.71
N VAL A 413 6.53 10.01 -20.51
CA VAL A 413 6.53 8.55 -20.30
C VAL A 413 5.28 7.92 -20.92
N LEU A 414 4.10 8.50 -20.68
CA LEU A 414 2.85 8.04 -21.29
C LEU A 414 2.94 8.06 -22.82
N HIS A 415 3.50 9.12 -23.41
CA HIS A 415 3.70 9.23 -24.85
C HIS A 415 4.67 8.17 -25.39
N THR A 416 5.76 7.86 -24.69
CA THR A 416 6.67 6.75 -25.05
C THR A 416 5.97 5.39 -25.00
N MET A 417 5.01 5.22 -24.09
CA MET A 417 4.14 4.05 -24.02
C MET A 417 3.01 4.06 -25.06
N LEU A 418 3.00 5.03 -25.99
CA LEU A 418 1.96 5.27 -26.99
C LEU A 418 0.57 5.54 -26.37
N LEU A 419 0.55 6.02 -25.13
CA LEU A 419 -0.66 6.50 -24.46
C LEU A 419 -0.89 7.97 -24.76
N VAL A 420 -2.15 8.29 -25.06
CA VAL A 420 -2.60 9.68 -25.24
C VAL A 420 -3.34 10.10 -23.97
N ALA A 421 -2.75 11.05 -23.25
CA ALA A 421 -3.33 11.63 -22.05
C ALA A 421 -3.53 13.13 -22.23
N HIS A 422 -4.60 13.66 -21.64
CA HIS A 422 -4.87 15.09 -21.63
C HIS A 422 -5.24 15.54 -20.21
N THR A 423 -4.88 16.78 -19.88
CA THR A 423 -5.37 17.42 -18.67
C THR A 423 -6.89 17.53 -18.71
N ALA A 424 -7.58 17.16 -17.64
CA ALA A 424 -9.03 17.28 -17.50
C ALA A 424 -9.48 18.75 -17.35
N LEU A 425 -9.32 19.54 -18.41
CA LEU A 425 -9.60 20.97 -18.43
C LEU A 425 -11.07 21.24 -18.07
N PHE A 426 -11.31 22.16 -17.14
CA PHE A 426 -12.60 22.50 -16.54
C PHE A 426 -13.31 21.36 -15.78
N GLU A 427 -12.72 20.17 -15.73
CA GLU A 427 -13.27 18.98 -15.05
C GLU A 427 -12.39 18.50 -13.89
N GLN A 428 -11.41 19.30 -13.47
CA GLN A 428 -10.47 18.98 -12.40
C GLN A 428 -11.15 18.58 -11.08
N GLU A 429 -12.30 19.17 -10.74
CA GLU A 429 -13.06 18.77 -9.55
C GLU A 429 -13.59 17.33 -9.65
N LYS A 430 -14.20 16.96 -10.79
CA LYS A 430 -14.70 15.60 -11.05
C LYS A 430 -13.55 14.61 -11.12
N ALA A 431 -12.46 15.00 -11.79
CA ALA A 431 -11.26 14.20 -11.94
C ALA A 431 -10.65 13.89 -10.56
N PHE A 432 -10.51 14.92 -9.71
CA PHE A 432 -10.02 14.76 -8.34
C PHE A 432 -10.88 13.83 -7.51
N ARG A 433 -12.20 14.00 -7.54
CA ARG A 433 -13.15 13.12 -6.82
C ARG A 433 -13.08 11.68 -7.31
N SER A 434 -12.87 11.47 -8.60
CA SER A 434 -12.70 10.14 -9.20
C SER A 434 -11.39 9.46 -8.78
N CYS A 435 -10.39 10.23 -8.34
CA CYS A 435 -9.15 9.70 -7.77
C CYS A 435 -9.24 9.45 -6.25
N LEU A 436 -10.31 9.86 -5.57
CA LEU A 436 -10.55 9.52 -4.17
C LEU A 436 -11.08 8.08 -4.06
N PRO A 437 -10.91 7.40 -2.90
CA PRO A 437 -11.32 6.02 -2.70
C PRO A 437 -12.84 5.89 -2.49
N HIS A 438 -13.63 6.38 -3.45
CA HIS A 438 -15.09 6.40 -3.40
C HIS A 438 -15.70 5.28 -4.25
N GLY A 439 -14.92 4.62 -5.11
CA GLY A 439 -15.39 3.61 -6.04
C GLY A 439 -16.31 4.17 -7.13
N GLN A 440 -16.14 5.46 -7.48
CA GLN A 440 -16.97 6.15 -8.47
C GLN A 440 -16.10 6.94 -9.44
N GLY A 441 -16.16 6.59 -10.73
CA GLY A 441 -15.61 7.39 -11.82
C GLY A 441 -16.66 8.36 -12.35
N GLU A 442 -16.35 9.65 -12.40
CA GLU A 442 -17.23 10.71 -12.95
C GLU A 442 -16.82 11.15 -14.36
N LEU A 443 -15.71 10.62 -14.88
CA LEU A 443 -15.15 10.93 -16.19
C LEU A 443 -15.40 9.80 -17.20
N PRO A 444 -15.45 10.12 -18.50
CA PRO A 444 -15.63 9.11 -19.53
C PRO A 444 -14.43 8.17 -19.60
N GLY A 445 -14.70 6.89 -19.85
CA GLY A 445 -13.70 5.85 -20.04
C GLY A 445 -13.64 5.32 -21.46
N MET A 446 -12.67 4.45 -21.70
CA MET A 446 -12.51 3.67 -22.92
C MET A 446 -13.33 2.38 -22.82
N LEU A 447 -14.04 2.04 -23.88
CA LEU A 447 -14.79 0.78 -23.94
C LEU A 447 -13.88 -0.34 -24.46
N LEU A 448 -13.63 -1.34 -23.64
CA LEU A 448 -12.70 -2.44 -23.91
C LEU A 448 -13.32 -3.78 -23.51
N ASP A 449 -12.95 -4.86 -24.19
CA ASP A 449 -13.23 -6.22 -23.72
C ASP A 449 -12.30 -6.60 -22.56
N SER A 450 -12.66 -7.62 -21.80
CA SER A 450 -11.93 -8.08 -20.61
C SER A 450 -10.50 -8.54 -20.93
N ARG A 451 -10.24 -9.04 -22.15
CA ARG A 451 -8.90 -9.46 -22.57
C ARG A 451 -8.00 -8.27 -22.86
N SER A 452 -8.51 -7.26 -23.57
CA SER A 452 -7.78 -5.99 -23.75
C SER A 452 -7.56 -5.31 -22.39
N GLY A 453 -8.58 -5.31 -21.52
CA GLY A 453 -8.51 -4.75 -20.17
C GLY A 453 -7.50 -5.46 -19.25
N SER A 454 -7.30 -6.76 -19.41
CA SER A 454 -6.38 -7.52 -18.54
C SER A 454 -4.91 -7.17 -18.77
N THR A 455 -4.57 -6.64 -19.94
CA THR A 455 -3.23 -6.14 -20.24
C THR A 455 -2.83 -4.96 -19.33
N LEU A 456 -3.80 -4.27 -18.73
CA LEU A 456 -3.60 -3.21 -17.73
C LEU A 456 -3.33 -3.77 -16.33
N PHE A 457 -2.84 -5.01 -16.20
CA PHE A 457 -2.60 -5.69 -14.94
C PHE A 457 -2.00 -4.72 -13.90
N PRO A 458 -2.76 -4.34 -12.86
CA PRO A 458 -2.40 -3.17 -12.06
C PRO A 458 -1.59 -3.55 -10.82
N PHE A 459 -1.29 -4.81 -10.55
CA PHE A 459 -0.63 -5.22 -9.31
C PHE A 459 0.90 -5.25 -9.43
N LEU A 460 1.47 -4.22 -10.06
CA LEU A 460 2.91 -4.09 -10.30
C LEU A 460 3.56 -3.30 -9.15
N SER A 461 4.46 -3.93 -8.39
CA SER A 461 5.29 -3.22 -7.40
C SER A 461 6.67 -3.85 -7.25
N ASN A 462 7.68 -2.99 -7.12
CA ASN A 462 9.06 -3.39 -6.81
C ASN A 462 9.50 -2.90 -5.42
N THR A 463 8.58 -2.35 -4.63
CA THR A 463 8.89 -1.79 -3.31
C THR A 463 8.77 -2.88 -2.24
N LEU A 464 9.91 -3.29 -1.68
CA LEU A 464 10.00 -4.18 -0.52
C LEU A 464 10.40 -3.36 0.70
N PHE A 465 9.40 -2.82 1.40
CA PHE A 465 9.63 -1.99 2.58
C PHE A 465 8.74 -2.45 3.74
N HIS A 466 9.27 -3.34 4.57
CA HIS A 466 8.61 -3.76 5.81
C HIS A 466 9.01 -2.80 6.92
N ALA A 467 8.05 -2.07 7.51
CA ALA A 467 8.32 -1.04 8.51
C ALA A 467 9.08 -1.56 9.75
N ASN A 468 8.84 -2.82 10.12
CA ASN A 468 9.51 -3.52 11.22
C ASN A 468 10.67 -4.41 10.74
N GLY A 469 11.08 -4.31 9.47
CA GLY A 469 12.16 -5.14 8.94
C GLY A 469 13.56 -4.59 9.25
N VAL A 470 14.57 -5.29 8.73
CA VAL A 470 15.93 -4.76 8.61
C VAL A 470 16.27 -4.57 7.15
N MET A 471 17.17 -3.62 6.88
CA MET A 471 17.65 -3.40 5.54
C MET A 471 18.50 -4.59 5.08
N GLU A 472 18.23 -5.09 3.89
CA GLU A 472 18.99 -6.17 3.24
C GLU A 472 19.88 -5.63 2.13
N GLY A 473 19.43 -4.59 1.42
CA GLY A 473 20.18 -4.02 0.31
C GLY A 473 19.46 -2.85 -0.34
N VAL A 474 19.89 -2.52 -1.55
CA VAL A 474 19.34 -1.45 -2.37
C VAL A 474 19.07 -2.03 -3.76
N THR A 475 17.93 -1.72 -4.36
CA THR A 475 17.62 -2.12 -5.74
C THR A 475 18.57 -1.42 -6.73
N PRO A 476 18.72 -1.92 -7.97
CA PRO A 476 19.48 -1.22 -9.01
C PRO A 476 19.01 0.22 -9.24
N GLN A 477 17.74 0.50 -8.98
CA GLN A 477 17.14 1.82 -9.08
C GLN A 477 17.57 2.72 -7.91
N GLY A 478 17.92 2.17 -6.75
CA GLY A 478 18.31 2.91 -5.56
C GLY A 478 17.29 2.87 -4.42
N ASP A 479 16.24 2.05 -4.52
CA ASP A 479 15.25 1.90 -3.45
C ASP A 479 15.77 0.97 -2.34
N PRO A 480 15.60 1.31 -1.05
CA PRO A 480 15.98 0.41 0.03
C PRO A 480 15.09 -0.84 0.04
N VAL A 481 15.73 -2.01 0.20
CA VAL A 481 15.05 -3.29 0.41
C VAL A 481 15.08 -3.58 1.91
N ILE A 482 13.92 -3.53 2.55
CA ILE A 482 13.74 -3.74 3.98
C ILE A 482 12.77 -4.89 4.18
N ILE A 483 13.23 -5.96 4.85
CA ILE A 483 12.48 -7.20 5.00
C ILE A 483 12.32 -7.52 6.48
N ASP A 484 11.09 -7.87 6.86
CA ASP A 484 10.76 -8.46 8.15
C ASP A 484 10.41 -9.94 7.95
N PRO A 485 11.33 -10.87 8.27
CA PRO A 485 11.10 -12.31 8.14
C PRO A 485 9.98 -12.86 9.02
N TRP A 486 9.62 -12.15 10.09
CA TRP A 486 8.57 -12.57 11.04
C TRP A 486 7.25 -11.82 10.83
N GLY A 487 7.17 -10.97 9.80
CA GLY A 487 5.96 -10.25 9.48
C GLY A 487 4.85 -11.16 8.96
N GLU A 488 3.60 -10.73 9.12
CA GLU A 488 2.40 -11.48 8.68
C GLU A 488 2.38 -11.78 7.17
N ALA A 489 3.12 -11.00 6.37
CA ALA A 489 3.24 -11.19 4.92
C ALA A 489 4.14 -12.39 4.54
N MET A 490 4.96 -12.90 5.47
CA MET A 490 5.90 -13.99 5.21
C MET A 490 5.33 -15.33 5.66
N ALA A 491 5.34 -16.33 4.79
CA ALA A 491 4.88 -17.68 5.13
C ALA A 491 5.74 -18.35 6.21
N ASN A 492 7.03 -18.03 6.26
CA ASN A 492 7.96 -18.44 7.30
C ASN A 492 9.20 -17.52 7.29
N ALA A 493 9.99 -17.59 8.36
CA ALA A 493 11.20 -16.79 8.53
C ALA A 493 12.46 -17.44 7.96
N ASN A 494 12.35 -18.56 7.22
CA ASN A 494 13.52 -19.27 6.72
C ASN A 494 14.15 -18.50 5.55
N ARG A 495 15.48 -18.56 5.46
CA ARG A 495 16.25 -17.90 4.41
C ARG A 495 17.31 -18.82 3.84
N ILE A 496 17.44 -18.80 2.51
CA ILE A 496 18.48 -19.51 1.78
C ILE A 496 19.36 -18.45 1.11
N ILE A 497 20.67 -18.51 1.36
CA ILE A 497 21.67 -17.61 0.75
C ILE A 497 22.62 -18.47 -0.07
N LEU A 498 22.59 -18.27 -1.40
CA LEU A 498 23.40 -19.00 -2.36
C LEU A 498 24.36 -18.06 -3.06
N GLY A 499 25.57 -18.56 -3.36
CA GLY A 499 26.55 -17.80 -4.13
C GLY A 499 27.92 -18.48 -4.15
N PRO A 500 28.72 -18.29 -5.21
CA PRO A 500 30.10 -18.76 -5.24
C PRO A 500 30.96 -18.17 -4.10
N PRO A 501 32.12 -18.78 -3.78
CA PRO A 501 33.11 -18.15 -2.90
C PRO A 501 33.50 -16.76 -3.41
N GLY A 502 33.69 -15.80 -2.49
CA GLY A 502 34.07 -14.41 -2.81
C GLY A 502 32.92 -13.46 -3.20
N TRP A 503 31.69 -13.94 -3.36
CA TRP A 503 30.53 -13.10 -3.75
C TRP A 503 29.89 -12.34 -2.57
N GLY A 504 30.53 -12.33 -1.40
CA GLY A 504 30.05 -11.56 -0.25
C GLY A 504 28.93 -12.22 0.57
N LYS A 505 28.68 -13.53 0.45
CA LYS A 505 27.69 -14.25 1.26
C LYS A 505 27.79 -13.93 2.76
N SER A 506 28.98 -14.13 3.31
CA SER A 506 29.25 -13.95 4.73
C SER A 506 29.21 -12.49 5.15
N HIS A 507 29.59 -11.58 4.25
CA HIS A 507 29.41 -10.14 4.47
C HIS A 507 27.93 -9.76 4.57
N GLY A 508 27.08 -10.29 3.68
CA GLY A 508 25.63 -10.12 3.72
C GLY A 508 25.04 -10.62 5.04
N VAL A 509 25.35 -11.86 5.42
CA VAL A 509 24.87 -12.46 6.69
C VAL A 509 25.28 -11.63 7.90
N LYS A 510 26.56 -11.22 8.00
CA LYS A 510 27.04 -10.36 9.10
C LYS A 510 26.27 -9.06 9.16
N THR A 511 26.05 -8.41 8.03
CA THR A 511 25.33 -7.13 7.96
C THR A 511 23.88 -7.27 8.43
N THR A 512 23.17 -8.31 7.97
CA THR A 512 21.80 -8.60 8.42
C THR A 512 21.77 -8.87 9.93
N VAL A 513 22.67 -9.71 10.44
CA VAL A 513 22.77 -10.04 11.87
C VAL A 513 23.04 -8.78 12.72
N ILE A 514 24.00 -7.94 12.32
CA ILE A 514 24.34 -6.69 13.01
C ILE A 514 23.13 -5.76 13.07
N ARG A 515 22.39 -5.59 11.97
CA ARG A 515 21.20 -4.75 11.93
C ARG A 515 20.09 -5.29 12.84
N GLN A 516 19.89 -6.60 12.89
CA GLN A 516 18.90 -7.21 13.79
C GLN A 516 19.27 -7.00 15.27
N ILE A 517 20.53 -7.23 15.61
CA ILE A 517 21.03 -7.02 16.98
C ILE A 517 20.92 -5.54 17.37
N LEU A 518 21.32 -4.61 16.50
CA LEU A 518 21.19 -3.17 16.74
C LEU A 518 19.72 -2.78 17.00
N LYS A 519 18.80 -3.24 16.15
CA LYS A 519 17.36 -2.98 16.31
C LYS A 519 16.85 -3.51 17.66
N ALA A 520 17.25 -4.72 18.05
CA ALA A 520 16.87 -5.31 19.34
C ALA A 520 17.44 -4.52 20.52
N ALA A 521 18.70 -4.08 20.45
CA ALA A 521 19.35 -3.26 21.47
C ALA A 521 18.64 -1.91 21.66
N CYS A 522 18.28 -1.23 20.56
CA CYS A 522 17.50 0.01 20.62
C CYS A 522 16.10 -0.22 21.22
N ALA A 523 15.42 -1.30 20.83
CA ALA A 523 14.08 -1.62 21.35
C ALA A 523 14.08 -1.92 22.86
N GLN A 524 15.14 -2.51 23.41
CA GLN A 524 15.25 -2.79 24.85
C GLN A 524 15.38 -1.53 25.72
N ARG A 525 15.88 -0.42 25.14
CA ARG A 525 16.04 0.86 25.84
C ARG A 525 14.82 1.77 25.72
N ASP A 526 13.93 1.50 24.77
CA ASP A 526 12.69 2.25 24.60
C ASP A 526 11.72 1.92 25.76
N SER A 527 11.70 2.80 26.76
CA SER A 527 10.86 2.67 27.96
C SER A 527 9.37 2.71 27.66
N HIS A 528 8.96 3.16 26.46
CA HIS A 528 7.56 3.23 26.05
C HIS A 528 7.06 1.96 25.36
N LYS A 529 7.94 1.03 24.97
CA LYS A 529 7.53 -0.26 24.38
C LYS A 529 7.30 -1.30 25.46
N LYS A 530 6.06 -1.80 25.54
CA LYS A 530 5.67 -2.88 26.47
C LYS A 530 6.30 -4.23 26.14
N GLU A 531 6.65 -4.46 24.88
CA GLU A 531 7.29 -5.70 24.42
C GLU A 531 8.81 -5.48 24.27
N LYS A 532 9.59 -6.19 25.09
CA LYS A 532 11.04 -6.27 24.91
C LYS A 532 11.34 -7.25 23.77
N LEU A 533 11.89 -6.74 22.67
CA LEU A 533 12.36 -7.59 21.59
C LEU A 533 13.61 -8.36 22.06
N SER A 534 13.52 -9.68 22.15
CA SER A 534 14.67 -10.56 22.39
C SER A 534 15.08 -11.21 21.07
N TYR A 535 16.34 -11.02 20.66
CA TYR A 535 16.88 -11.65 19.47
C TYR A 535 18.13 -12.45 19.84
N GLN A 536 18.14 -13.75 19.50
CA GLN A 536 19.27 -14.65 19.74
C GLN A 536 19.83 -15.11 18.40
N VAL A 537 21.17 -15.11 18.29
CA VAL A 537 21.88 -15.55 17.09
C VAL A 537 22.75 -16.75 17.45
N ILE A 538 22.56 -17.86 16.75
CA ILE A 538 23.39 -19.07 16.86
C ILE A 538 24.04 -19.29 15.50
N LEU A 539 25.37 -19.32 15.47
CA LEU A 539 26.15 -19.45 14.24
C LEU A 539 26.92 -20.77 14.25
N VAL A 540 26.71 -21.59 13.22
CA VAL A 540 27.53 -22.76 12.94
C VAL A 540 28.53 -22.37 11.86
N ASP A 541 29.79 -22.19 12.26
CA ASP A 541 30.81 -21.51 11.45
C ASP A 541 32.04 -22.42 11.20
N PRO A 542 32.00 -23.27 10.15
CA PRO A 542 33.14 -24.12 9.81
C PRO A 542 34.34 -23.34 9.26
N GLU A 543 34.12 -22.14 8.70
CA GLU A 543 35.15 -21.32 8.05
C GLU A 543 35.79 -20.27 8.99
N ARG A 544 35.29 -20.15 10.22
CA ARG A 544 35.74 -19.20 11.26
C ARG A 544 35.62 -17.73 10.84
N GLU A 545 34.58 -17.39 10.10
CA GLU A 545 34.36 -16.03 9.63
C GLU A 545 33.63 -15.14 10.66
N TYR A 546 32.90 -15.71 11.62
CA TYR A 546 31.99 -14.95 12.49
C TYR A 546 32.50 -14.77 13.94
N ALA A 547 33.60 -15.41 14.32
CA ALA A 547 34.13 -15.35 15.69
C ALA A 547 34.39 -13.92 16.19
N GLN A 548 35.08 -13.10 15.39
CA GLN A 548 35.37 -11.71 15.73
C GLN A 548 34.10 -10.88 15.95
N MET A 549 33.08 -11.09 15.12
CA MET A 549 31.78 -10.41 15.27
C MET A 549 31.10 -10.84 16.57
N SER A 550 31.12 -12.14 16.89
CA SER A 550 30.54 -12.68 18.13
C SER A 550 31.18 -12.03 19.36
N GLU A 551 32.50 -12.01 19.45
CA GLU A 551 33.25 -11.41 20.56
C GLU A 551 32.96 -9.93 20.72
N LEU A 552 32.87 -9.19 19.61
CA LEU A 552 32.60 -7.75 19.59
C LEU A 552 31.24 -7.38 20.21
N PHE A 553 30.23 -8.25 20.08
CA PHE A 553 28.92 -8.08 20.70
C PHE A 553 28.79 -8.77 22.07
N GLY A 554 29.89 -9.24 22.65
CA GLY A 554 29.88 -9.97 23.93
C GLY A 554 29.29 -11.38 23.84
N GLY A 555 29.23 -11.96 22.64
CA GLY A 555 28.78 -13.32 22.39
C GLY A 555 29.81 -14.37 22.82
N GLN A 556 29.34 -15.62 22.93
CA GLN A 556 30.18 -16.77 23.28
C GLN A 556 30.67 -17.49 22.02
N VAL A 557 31.96 -17.79 21.95
CA VAL A 557 32.55 -18.60 20.87
C VAL A 557 32.83 -20.02 21.38
N ILE A 558 32.08 -20.99 20.87
CA ILE A 558 32.25 -22.41 21.21
C ILE A 558 33.10 -23.10 20.15
N ARG A 559 34.40 -23.25 20.42
CA ARG A 559 35.31 -23.99 19.54
C ARG A 559 35.16 -25.51 19.71
N LEU A 560 34.70 -26.20 18.67
CA LEU A 560 34.67 -27.67 18.59
C LEU A 560 35.89 -28.15 17.79
N SER A 561 36.98 -28.50 18.48
CA SER A 561 38.18 -29.05 17.85
C SER A 561 38.93 -29.96 18.82
N PRO A 562 39.78 -30.90 18.33
CA PRO A 562 40.65 -31.69 19.19
C PRO A 562 41.46 -30.79 20.15
N GLY A 563 41.43 -31.11 21.45
CA GLY A 563 42.09 -30.33 22.51
C GLY A 563 41.35 -29.07 22.98
N SER A 564 40.14 -28.80 22.49
CA SER A 564 39.28 -27.75 23.06
C SER A 564 38.71 -28.16 24.41
N ALA A 565 38.49 -27.20 25.30
CA ALA A 565 37.77 -27.41 26.55
C ALA A 565 36.25 -27.57 26.33
N HIS A 566 35.73 -27.18 25.16
CA HIS A 566 34.33 -27.34 24.82
C HIS A 566 34.07 -28.70 24.16
N CYS A 567 33.16 -29.47 24.76
CA CYS A 567 32.76 -30.78 24.28
C CYS A 567 31.24 -30.83 24.13
N LEU A 568 30.77 -31.49 23.06
CA LEU A 568 29.37 -31.89 22.90
C LEU A 568 29.31 -33.40 23.03
N ASN A 569 28.54 -33.90 24.00
CA ASN A 569 28.28 -35.33 24.12
C ASN A 569 27.04 -35.68 23.29
N PRO A 570 27.16 -36.41 22.16
CA PRO A 570 26.01 -36.77 21.35
C PRO A 570 25.06 -37.75 22.07
N PHE A 571 25.52 -38.44 23.12
CA PHE A 571 24.74 -39.38 23.93
C PHE A 571 23.94 -38.69 25.06
N ASP A 572 24.07 -37.37 25.23
CA ASP A 572 23.27 -36.65 26.21
C ASP A 572 21.82 -36.56 25.73
N LEU A 573 20.90 -37.06 26.56
CA LEU A 573 19.47 -36.94 26.30
C LEU A 573 19.06 -35.45 26.34
N PRO A 574 18.29 -34.97 25.34
CA PRO A 574 17.87 -33.57 25.30
C PRO A 574 17.01 -33.22 26.53
N PRO A 575 17.21 -32.02 27.13
CA PRO A 575 16.46 -31.61 28.31
C PRO A 575 14.97 -31.44 27.97
N VAL A 576 14.11 -31.75 28.96
CA VAL A 576 12.67 -31.58 28.84
C VAL A 576 12.34 -30.09 28.80
N ARG A 577 11.84 -29.57 27.66
CA ARG A 577 11.29 -28.22 27.60
C ARG A 577 9.94 -28.19 28.31
N GLN A 578 9.66 -27.11 29.05
CA GLN A 578 8.39 -26.95 29.79
C GLN A 578 7.17 -26.91 28.85
N GLU A 579 7.34 -26.39 27.63
CA GLU A 579 6.29 -26.32 26.60
C GLU A 579 5.89 -27.69 26.03
N ASP A 580 6.78 -28.68 26.13
CA ASP A 580 6.52 -30.04 25.64
C ASP A 580 5.81 -30.91 26.69
N GLN A 581 5.59 -30.43 27.92
CA GLN A 581 5.03 -31.26 29.01
C GLN A 581 3.62 -31.78 28.72
N ASP A 582 2.81 -31.06 27.93
CA ASP A 582 1.45 -31.46 27.56
C ASP A 582 1.39 -32.42 26.35
N ILE A 583 2.49 -32.57 25.59
CA ILE A 583 2.62 -33.51 24.45
C ILE A 583 3.24 -34.85 24.90
N VAL A 584 3.75 -34.91 26.13
CA VAL A 584 4.67 -35.94 26.64
C VAL A 584 4.02 -37.28 27.00
N GLU A 585 2.70 -37.44 26.97
CA GLU A 585 2.11 -38.73 27.37
C GLU A 585 2.39 -39.90 26.38
N HIS A 586 2.87 -39.66 25.14
CA HIS A 586 2.97 -40.73 24.13
C HIS A 586 4.24 -40.81 23.25
N ILE A 587 5.34 -40.10 23.55
CA ILE A 587 6.57 -40.19 22.72
C ILE A 587 7.76 -40.74 23.54
N ASP A 588 8.29 -41.89 23.12
CA ASP A 588 9.55 -42.45 23.66
C ASP A 588 10.74 -41.62 23.16
N ARG A 589 11.18 -40.68 23.99
CA ARG A 589 12.30 -39.78 23.72
C ARG A 589 13.63 -40.51 23.58
N LEU A 590 13.80 -41.64 24.29
CA LEU A 590 15.01 -42.44 24.18
C LEU A 590 15.05 -43.08 22.79
N ALA A 591 13.93 -43.63 22.32
CA ALA A 591 13.84 -44.18 20.97
C ALA A 591 14.13 -43.14 19.87
N GLU A 592 13.58 -41.91 19.99
CA GLU A 592 13.89 -40.83 19.04
C GLU A 592 15.37 -40.42 19.08
N HIS A 593 15.95 -40.33 20.27
CA HIS A 593 17.37 -40.00 20.44
C HIS A 593 18.29 -41.11 19.91
N ILE A 594 17.94 -42.38 20.15
CA ILE A 594 18.61 -43.54 19.54
C ILE A 594 18.57 -43.40 18.02
N HIS A 595 17.40 -43.12 17.42
CA HIS A 595 17.31 -42.92 15.98
C HIS A 595 18.22 -41.79 15.46
N ARG A 596 18.29 -40.65 16.16
CA ARG A 596 19.22 -39.56 15.83
C ARG A 596 20.69 -39.98 15.94
N LEU A 597 21.03 -40.80 16.93
CA LEU A 597 22.36 -41.39 17.09
C LEU A 597 22.71 -42.34 15.95
N HIS A 598 21.78 -43.19 15.50
CA HIS A 598 21.98 -44.02 14.32
C HIS A 598 22.29 -43.16 13.10
N THR A 599 21.52 -42.10 12.84
CA THR A 599 21.80 -41.18 11.72
C THR A 599 23.17 -40.52 11.85
N LEU A 600 23.56 -40.09 13.05
CA LEU A 600 24.88 -39.49 13.30
C LEU A 600 26.01 -40.50 13.04
N LEU A 601 25.89 -41.71 13.59
CA LEU A 601 26.88 -42.77 13.44
C LEU A 601 26.97 -43.24 11.98
N GLU A 602 25.86 -43.31 11.26
CA GLU A 602 25.84 -43.56 9.83
C GLU A 602 26.61 -42.48 9.06
N ILE A 603 26.37 -41.19 9.34
CA ILE A 603 27.11 -40.08 8.71
C ILE A 603 28.61 -40.15 9.00
N MET A 604 28.99 -40.58 10.20
CA MET A 604 30.38 -40.64 10.67
C MET A 604 31.14 -41.88 10.19
N LEU A 605 30.46 -43.02 10.06
CA LEU A 605 31.06 -44.33 9.74
C LEU A 605 30.91 -44.72 8.26
N ALA A 606 30.01 -44.08 7.51
CA ALA A 606 29.86 -44.31 6.08
C ALA A 606 31.15 -43.95 5.30
N ASP A 607 31.66 -44.90 4.53
CA ASP A 607 32.84 -44.70 3.68
C ASP A 607 32.47 -43.80 2.48
N ARG A 608 33.04 -42.60 2.46
CA ARG A 608 32.82 -41.64 1.37
C ARG A 608 33.84 -41.85 0.26
N THR A 609 33.48 -42.67 -0.73
CA THR A 609 34.28 -42.78 -1.97
C THR A 609 33.93 -41.67 -2.97
N PRO A 610 34.81 -41.34 -3.95
CA PRO A 610 34.53 -40.33 -4.97
C PRO A 610 33.33 -40.65 -5.89
N LYS A 611 32.78 -41.87 -5.84
CA LYS A 611 31.64 -42.33 -6.66
C LYS A 611 30.29 -42.25 -5.93
N GLY A 612 30.25 -41.77 -4.69
CA GLY A 612 29.09 -41.77 -3.81
C GLY A 612 29.41 -42.43 -2.47
N GLY A 613 28.69 -42.07 -1.40
CA GLY A 613 28.85 -42.67 -0.08
C GLY A 613 28.22 -44.06 -0.04
N GLU A 614 28.98 -45.07 0.40
CA GLU A 614 28.40 -46.37 0.76
C GLU A 614 27.70 -46.22 2.13
N THR A 615 26.41 -46.54 2.20
CA THR A 615 25.68 -46.63 3.47
C THR A 615 26.19 -47.83 4.27
N LEU A 616 25.99 -47.82 5.59
CA LEU A 616 26.35 -48.96 6.43
C LEU A 616 25.68 -50.24 5.94
N LYS A 617 26.39 -51.37 6.01
CA LYS A 617 25.85 -52.69 5.66
C LYS A 617 24.83 -53.12 6.71
N ASN A 618 23.90 -54.00 6.35
CA ASN A 618 22.90 -54.53 7.29
C ASN A 618 23.52 -55.17 8.56
N GLY A 619 24.71 -55.77 8.45
CA GLY A 619 25.43 -56.30 9.61
C GLY A 619 26.06 -55.23 10.52
N GLU A 620 26.36 -54.05 9.98
CA GLU A 620 26.86 -52.89 10.73
C GLU A 620 25.70 -52.13 11.37
N HIS A 621 24.55 -52.02 10.69
CA HIS A 621 23.30 -51.54 11.30
C HIS A 621 22.89 -52.40 12.50
N GLY A 622 22.98 -53.73 12.39
CA GLY A 622 22.69 -54.64 13.50
C GLY A 622 23.72 -54.65 14.64
N LEU A 623 24.85 -53.93 14.52
CA LEU A 623 25.79 -53.66 15.63
C LEU A 623 25.51 -52.32 16.32
N LEU A 624 24.79 -51.42 15.65
CA LEU A 624 24.36 -50.14 16.20
C LEU A 624 23.05 -50.27 16.99
N ASP A 625 22.19 -51.22 16.60
CA ASP A 625 20.98 -51.64 17.34
C ASP A 625 21.36 -52.43 18.61
#